data_AF-A0A2D5JNY5-F1
#
_entry.id   AF-A0A2D5JNY5-F1
#
_cell.length_a   1.000
_cell.length_b   1.000
_cell.length_c   1.000
_cell.angle_alpha   90.00
_cell.angle_beta   90.00
_cell.angle_gamma   90.00
#
_symmetry.space_group_name_H-M   'P 1'
#
loop_
_entity.id
_entity.type
_entity.pdbx_description
1 polymer ?
#
loop_
_entity_poly.entity_id
_entity_poly.type
_entity_poly.pdbx_seq_one_letter_code
_entity_poly.pdbx_strand_id
1 'polypeptide(L)'
;YTDWCGYCKKMDRTTYKDATITSYINEHFYAVKLDGEQKENLVYNDYTFKFKPSGRNGYHEFAASLLNGKLSYPTTVFMDEELGLLDRVPGYLTPEIMEQVITYFASKKYKTATWQEHVKGFKSNLK
;
A
#
# COMPACT_ATOMS: atom_id res chain seq x y z
N TYR A 1 -0.65 -7.84 -1.52
CA TYR A 1 -1.82 -8.53 -2.10
C TYR A 1 -1.69 -10.02 -1.78
N THR A 2 -2.66 -10.85 -2.18
CA THR A 2 -2.51 -12.30 -2.30
C THR A 2 -3.29 -12.77 -3.53
N ASP A 3 -2.95 -13.93 -4.10
CA ASP A 3 -3.58 -14.43 -5.33
C ASP A 3 -5.08 -14.73 -5.20
N TRP A 4 -5.55 -15.10 -4.01
CA TRP A 4 -6.96 -15.41 -3.75
C TRP A 4 -7.77 -14.16 -3.39
N CYS A 5 -7.13 -13.02 -3.11
CA CYS A 5 -7.79 -11.80 -2.65
C CYS A 5 -8.60 -11.12 -3.77
N GLY A 6 -9.93 -11.25 -3.72
CA GLY A 6 -10.84 -10.64 -4.69
C GLY A 6 -10.77 -9.11 -4.72
N TYR A 7 -10.68 -8.47 -3.56
CA TYR A 7 -10.55 -7.00 -3.47
C TYR A 7 -9.22 -6.48 -4.03
N CYS A 8 -8.15 -7.27 -3.93
CA CYS A 8 -6.86 -6.94 -4.54
C CYS A 8 -6.99 -6.92 -6.07
N LYS A 9 -7.62 -7.95 -6.65
CA LYS A 9 -7.90 -8.01 -8.10
C LYS A 9 -8.84 -6.90 -8.56
N LYS A 10 -9.82 -6.51 -7.73
CA LYS A 10 -10.69 -5.38 -8.02
C LYS A 10 -9.87 -4.09 -8.09
N MET A 11 -9.03 -3.82 -7.09
CA MET A 11 -8.13 -2.66 -7.04
C MET A 11 -7.20 -2.58 -8.25
N ASP A 12 -6.62 -3.70 -8.68
CA ASP A 12 -5.81 -3.78 -9.89
C ASP A 12 -6.59 -3.37 -11.15
N ARG A 13 -7.88 -3.74 -11.25
CA ARG A 13 -8.72 -3.49 -12.43
C ARG A 13 -9.36 -2.11 -12.46
N THR A 14 -9.55 -1.48 -11.30
CA THR A 14 -10.22 -0.18 -11.18
C THR A 14 -9.21 0.92 -10.90
N THR A 15 -8.47 0.81 -9.80
CA THR A 15 -7.68 1.88 -9.21
C THR A 15 -6.32 1.99 -9.88
N TYR A 16 -5.59 0.88 -9.99
CA TYR A 16 -4.29 0.85 -10.67
C TYR A 16 -4.39 0.79 -12.20
N LYS A 17 -5.60 0.77 -12.75
CA LYS A 17 -5.85 0.92 -14.19
C LYS A 17 -6.17 2.37 -14.58
N ASP A 18 -6.52 3.21 -13.60
CA ASP A 18 -6.76 4.63 -13.84
C ASP A 18 -5.45 5.33 -14.23
N ALA A 19 -5.49 6.09 -15.34
CA ALA A 19 -4.30 6.71 -15.90
C ALA A 19 -3.78 7.87 -15.04
N THR A 20 -4.68 8.62 -14.38
CA THR A 20 -4.30 9.70 -13.47
C THR A 20 -3.59 9.12 -12.24
N ILE A 21 -4.16 8.08 -11.62
CA ILE A 21 -3.56 7.39 -10.47
C ILE A 21 -2.20 6.81 -10.83
N THR A 22 -2.12 6.06 -11.94
CA THR A 22 -0.89 5.37 -12.34
C THR A 22 0.23 6.36 -12.68
N SER A 23 -0.11 7.45 -13.38
CA SER A 23 0.88 8.49 -13.71
C SER A 23 1.43 9.16 -12.46
N TYR A 24 0.55 9.51 -11.51
CA TYR A 24 0.96 10.14 -10.25
C TYR A 24 1.83 9.21 -9.39
N ILE A 25 1.47 7.92 -9.33
CA ILE A 25 2.28 6.92 -8.62
C ILE A 25 3.67 6.82 -9.25
N ASN A 26 3.75 6.69 -10.57
CA ASN A 26 5.03 6.55 -11.28
C ASN A 26 5.93 7.79 -11.16
N GLU A 27 5.34 8.98 -11.03
CA GLU A 27 6.08 10.23 -10.89
C GLU A 27 6.63 10.44 -9.47
N HIS A 28 5.88 10.04 -8.44
CA HIS A 28 6.17 10.43 -7.06
C HIS A 28 6.58 9.29 -6.13
N PHE A 29 6.41 8.03 -6.52
CA PHE A 29 6.64 6.87 -5.65
C PHE A 29 7.46 5.77 -6.33
N TYR A 30 8.22 5.05 -5.51
CA TYR A 30 8.75 3.74 -5.90
C TYR A 30 7.75 2.64 -5.52
N ALA A 31 6.92 2.22 -6.48
CA ALA A 31 5.86 1.26 -6.24
C ALA A 31 6.36 -0.19 -6.16
N VAL A 32 6.04 -0.89 -5.07
CA VAL A 32 6.37 -2.31 -4.88
C VAL A 32 5.09 -3.13 -4.70
N LYS A 33 4.90 -4.13 -5.56
CA LYS A 33 3.80 -5.09 -5.46
C LYS A 33 4.25 -6.32 -4.66
N LEU A 34 3.98 -6.31 -3.35
CA LEU A 34 4.36 -7.37 -2.42
C LEU A 34 3.22 -8.41 -2.25
N ASP A 35 3.51 -9.68 -2.48
CA ASP A 35 2.62 -10.78 -2.10
C ASP A 35 2.83 -11.12 -0.62
N GLY A 36 1.75 -11.07 0.15
CA GLY A 36 1.79 -11.34 1.58
C GLY A 36 1.95 -12.82 1.93
N GLU A 37 1.86 -13.72 0.94
CA GLU A 37 1.96 -15.17 1.14
C GLU A 37 3.07 -15.81 0.28
N GLN A 38 3.95 -15.02 -0.35
CA GLN A 38 5.08 -15.54 -1.12
C GLN A 38 5.98 -16.43 -0.25
N LYS A 39 6.62 -17.43 -0.88
CA LYS A 39 7.46 -18.41 -0.17
C LYS A 39 8.94 -18.06 -0.19
N GLU A 40 9.32 -17.28 -1.18
CA GLU A 40 10.66 -16.81 -1.45
C GLU A 40 11.13 -15.90 -0.31
N ASN A 41 12.37 -16.12 0.14
CA ASN A 41 12.99 -15.26 1.14
C ASN A 41 13.13 -13.83 0.61
N LEU A 42 12.93 -12.86 1.49
CA LEU A 42 13.16 -11.44 1.19
C LEU A 42 14.22 -10.90 2.14
N VAL A 43 15.23 -10.24 1.59
CA VAL A 43 16.28 -9.57 2.37
C VAL A 43 15.97 -8.08 2.46
N TYR A 44 15.93 -7.55 3.67
CA TYR A 44 15.70 -6.12 3.92
C TYR A 44 16.48 -5.71 5.17
N ASN A 45 17.30 -4.67 5.06
CA ASN A 45 18.21 -4.18 6.12
C ASN A 45 19.01 -5.31 6.79
N ASP A 46 19.70 -6.13 5.98
CA ASP A 46 20.50 -7.29 6.40
C ASP A 46 19.74 -8.40 7.16
N TYR A 47 18.41 -8.30 7.22
CA TYR A 47 17.54 -9.33 7.78
C TYR A 47 16.87 -10.13 6.67
N THR A 48 16.88 -11.46 6.82
CA THR A 48 16.19 -12.37 5.90
C THR A 48 14.82 -12.74 6.47
N PHE A 49 13.78 -12.16 5.90
CA PHE A 49 12.38 -12.50 6.15
C PHE A 49 12.00 -13.77 5.38
N LYS A 50 11.25 -14.65 6.03
CA LYS A 50 10.86 -15.96 5.49
C LYS A 50 9.35 -16.12 5.50
N PHE A 51 8.90 -17.17 4.81
CA PHE A 51 7.54 -17.65 4.93
C PHE A 51 7.31 -18.39 6.26
N LYS A 52 6.19 -18.09 6.92
CA LYS A 52 5.67 -18.80 8.10
C LYS A 52 4.43 -19.60 7.72
N PRO A 53 4.50 -20.95 7.75
CA PRO A 53 3.32 -21.78 7.62
C PRO A 53 2.30 -21.48 8.72
N SER A 54 1.01 -21.39 8.38
CA SER A 54 -0.08 -21.17 9.33
C SER A 54 -1.39 -21.78 8.81
N GLY A 55 -1.72 -22.98 9.29
CA GLY A 55 -2.88 -23.74 8.83
C GLY A 55 -2.72 -24.23 7.39
N ARG A 56 -3.76 -24.07 6.55
CA ARG A 56 -3.71 -24.46 5.13
C ARG A 56 -2.88 -23.50 4.27
N ASN A 57 -2.67 -22.28 4.74
CA ASN A 57 -1.88 -21.25 4.08
C ASN A 57 -0.67 -20.91 4.98
N GLY A 58 -0.08 -19.74 4.76
CA GLY A 58 0.88 -19.13 5.67
C GLY A 58 0.96 -17.66 5.34
N TYR A 59 2.00 -16.99 5.83
CA TYR A 59 2.25 -15.59 5.55
C TYR A 59 3.74 -15.34 5.46
N HIS A 60 4.13 -14.32 4.71
CA HIS A 60 5.50 -13.85 4.66
C HIS A 60 5.78 -12.93 5.84
N GLU A 61 6.86 -13.16 6.59
CA GLU A 61 7.22 -12.39 7.80
C GLU A 61 7.34 -10.90 7.52
N PHE A 62 7.83 -10.53 6.34
CA PHE A 62 7.93 -9.13 5.93
C PHE A 62 6.55 -8.46 5.83
N ALA A 63 5.55 -9.14 5.28
CA ALA A 63 4.19 -8.58 5.24
C ALA A 63 3.61 -8.48 6.67
N ALA A 64 3.88 -9.47 7.52
CA ALA A 64 3.44 -9.42 8.92
C ALA A 64 4.10 -8.28 9.71
N SER A 65 5.41 -8.01 9.51
CA SER A 65 6.08 -6.89 10.16
C SER A 65 5.53 -5.55 9.68
N LEU A 66 5.33 -5.39 8.37
CA LEU A 66 4.74 -4.20 7.77
C LEU A 66 3.28 -3.96 8.15
N LEU A 67 2.59 -4.95 8.72
CA LEU A 67 1.18 -4.88 9.13
C LEU A 67 0.96 -5.06 10.65
N ASN A 68 2.03 -5.07 11.46
CA ASN A 68 2.01 -5.38 12.91
C ASN A 68 1.22 -6.65 13.23
N GLY A 69 1.40 -7.70 12.43
CA GLY A 69 0.72 -8.99 12.55
C GLY A 69 -0.76 -8.96 12.18
N LYS A 70 -1.36 -7.81 11.90
CA LYS A 70 -2.77 -7.67 11.49
C LYS A 70 -2.89 -7.81 9.97
N LEU A 71 -2.64 -9.01 9.47
CA LEU A 71 -2.70 -9.32 8.04
C LEU A 71 -4.12 -9.09 7.51
N SER A 72 -4.24 -8.10 6.62
CA SER A 72 -5.47 -7.78 5.90
C SER A 72 -5.11 -7.38 4.47
N TYR A 73 -5.88 -7.87 3.50
CA TYR A 73 -5.58 -7.70 2.08
C TYR A 73 -6.78 -7.10 1.31
N PRO A 74 -6.54 -6.14 0.40
CA PRO A 74 -5.27 -5.43 0.20
C PRO A 74 -4.96 -4.50 1.39
N THR A 75 -3.69 -4.16 1.59
CA THR A 75 -3.26 -3.02 2.41
C THR A 75 -2.20 -2.29 1.62
N THR A 76 -2.30 -0.96 1.52
CA THR A 76 -1.29 -0.11 0.89
C THR A 76 -0.42 0.50 1.99
N VAL A 77 0.89 0.31 1.90
CA VAL A 77 1.85 0.78 2.90
C VAL A 77 2.64 1.95 2.32
N PHE A 78 2.76 3.03 3.10
CA PHE A 78 3.55 4.21 2.74
C PHE A 78 4.79 4.29 3.63
N MET A 79 5.92 4.53 2.99
CA MET A 79 7.21 4.75 3.65
C MET A 79 7.81 6.06 3.17
N ASP A 80 8.71 6.63 3.97
CA ASP A 80 9.52 7.77 3.57
C ASP A 80 10.78 7.35 2.79
N GLU A 81 11.60 8.32 2.40
CA GLU A 81 12.82 8.10 1.63
C GLU A 81 13.92 7.35 2.41
N GLU A 82 13.81 7.28 3.74
CA GLU A 82 14.70 6.51 4.62
C GLU A 82 14.14 5.10 4.91
N LEU A 83 13.07 4.71 4.19
CA LEU A 83 12.34 3.46 4.36
C LEU A 83 11.68 3.34 5.76
N GLY A 84 11.45 4.48 6.41
CA GLY A 84 10.66 4.60 7.62
C GLY A 84 9.17 4.41 7.32
N LEU A 85 8.48 3.57 8.09
CA LEU A 85 7.04 3.34 7.95
C LEU A 85 6.25 4.60 8.34
N LEU A 86 5.56 5.21 7.39
CA LEU A 86 4.69 6.37 7.64
C LEU A 86 3.30 5.91 8.07
N ASP A 87 2.63 5.12 7.24
CA ASP A 87 1.29 4.63 7.52
C ASP A 87 0.93 3.40 6.68
N ARG A 88 -0.19 2.78 7.02
CA ARG A 88 -0.77 1.63 6.33
C ARG A 88 -2.28 1.83 6.18
N VAL A 89 -2.74 1.80 4.94
CA VAL A 89 -4.15 2.01 4.59
C VAL A 89 -4.77 0.66 4.20
N PRO A 90 -5.50 0.00 5.12
CA PRO A 90 -6.09 -1.30 4.87
C PRO A 90 -7.33 -1.20 3.99
N GLY A 91 -7.57 -2.27 3.24
CA GLY A 91 -8.76 -2.44 2.42
C GLY A 91 -8.61 -1.91 1.00
N TYR A 92 -9.68 -2.13 0.23
CA TYR A 92 -9.81 -1.65 -1.14
C TYR A 92 -9.96 -0.13 -1.18
N LEU A 93 -9.11 0.55 -1.95
CA LEU A 93 -9.23 1.98 -2.22
C LEU A 93 -9.78 2.16 -3.63
N THR A 94 -10.88 2.92 -3.76
CA THR A 94 -11.37 3.39 -5.06
C THR A 94 -10.36 4.38 -5.67
N PRO A 95 -10.46 4.70 -6.97
CA PRO A 95 -9.64 5.75 -7.57
C PRO A 95 -9.66 7.06 -6.78
N GLU A 96 -10.82 7.51 -6.31
CA GLU A 96 -10.99 8.78 -5.60
C GLU A 96 -10.26 8.77 -4.25
N ILE A 97 -10.41 7.68 -3.48
CA ILE A 97 -9.74 7.55 -2.20
C ILE A 97 -8.23 7.41 -2.42
N MET A 98 -7.81 6.61 -3.40
CA MET A 98 -6.39 6.46 -3.74
C MET A 98 -5.76 7.81 -4.09
N GLU A 99 -6.43 8.63 -4.91
CA GLU A 99 -5.94 9.95 -5.30
C GLU A 99 -5.68 10.86 -4.08
N GLN A 100 -6.61 10.87 -3.14
CA GLN A 100 -6.47 11.61 -1.89
C GLN A 100 -5.27 11.10 -1.09
N VAL A 101 -5.14 9.78 -0.94
CA VAL A 101 -4.06 9.14 -0.17
C VAL A 101 -2.70 9.43 -0.79
N ILE A 102 -2.50 9.15 -2.08
CA ILE A 102 -1.20 9.35 -2.74
C ILE A 102 -0.81 10.82 -2.75
N THR A 103 -1.75 11.74 -2.94
CA THR A 103 -1.45 13.18 -2.89
C THR A 103 -1.04 13.61 -1.49
N TYR A 104 -1.70 13.09 -0.44
CA TYR A 104 -1.39 13.41 0.96
C TYR A 104 0.05 13.02 1.33
N PHE A 105 0.47 11.82 0.92
CA PHE A 105 1.82 11.33 1.21
C PHE A 105 2.88 11.96 0.30
N ALA A 106 2.65 12.07 -1.01
CA ALA A 106 3.61 12.66 -1.95
C ALA A 106 3.91 14.12 -1.64
N SER A 107 2.88 14.90 -1.28
CA SER A 107 3.04 16.31 -0.91
C SER A 107 3.53 16.52 0.53
N LYS A 108 3.84 15.44 1.26
CA LYS A 108 4.27 15.45 2.67
C LYS A 108 3.31 16.18 3.62
N LYS A 109 2.03 16.29 3.25
CA LYS A 109 1.00 16.97 4.06
C LYS A 109 0.80 16.32 5.43
N TYR A 110 1.12 15.04 5.58
CA TYR A 110 1.11 14.34 6.86
C TYR A 110 1.99 14.99 7.94
N LYS A 111 2.93 15.87 7.56
CA LYS A 111 3.75 16.64 8.50
C LYS A 111 3.08 17.92 9.01
N THR A 112 2.07 18.43 8.31
CA THR A 112 1.53 19.78 8.53
C THR A 112 0.01 19.87 8.65
N ALA A 113 -0.72 18.83 8.25
CA ALA A 113 -2.18 18.79 8.26
C ALA A 113 -2.65 17.38 8.61
N THR A 114 -3.82 17.31 9.23
CA THR A 114 -4.52 16.03 9.46
C THR A 114 -5.10 15.49 8.16
N TRP A 115 -5.39 14.18 8.15
CA TRP A 115 -6.09 13.55 7.03
C TRP A 115 -7.44 14.22 6.74
N GLN A 116 -8.21 14.55 7.77
CA GLN A 116 -9.53 15.17 7.66
C GLN A 116 -9.45 16.55 7.01
N GLU A 117 -8.45 17.36 7.37
CA GLU A 117 -8.23 18.67 6.76
C GLU A 117 -7.84 18.56 5.29
N HIS A 118 -6.97 17.59 4.96
CA HIS A 118 -6.59 17.30 3.59
C HIS A 118 -7.80 16.91 2.74
N VAL A 119 -8.61 15.95 3.19
CA VAL A 119 -9.79 15.48 2.46
C VAL A 119 -10.81 16.60 2.26
N LYS A 120 -11.07 17.42 3.29
CA LYS A 120 -12.03 18.53 3.19
C LYS A 120 -11.63 19.56 2.13
N GLY A 121 -10.33 19.81 1.97
CA GLY A 121 -9.80 20.75 0.98
C GLY A 121 -9.42 20.10 -0.36
N PHE A 122 -9.60 18.80 -0.51
CA PHE A 122 -9.12 18.06 -1.68
C PHE A 122 -9.97 18.35 -2.91
N LYS A 123 -9.29 18.60 -4.04
CA LYS A 123 -9.92 18.71 -5.36
C LYS A 123 -9.33 17.62 -6.25
N SER A 124 -10.21 16.78 -6.78
CA SER A 124 -9.82 15.64 -7.62
C SER A 124 -9.40 16.08 -9.01
N ASN A 125 -8.40 15.39 -9.55
CA ASN A 125 -7.94 15.46 -10.94
C ASN A 125 -8.34 14.22 -11.75
N LEU A 126 -9.13 13.32 -11.18
CA LEU A 126 -9.75 12.22 -11.91
C LEU A 126 -10.66 12.78 -13.02
N LYS A 127 -10.69 12.10 -14.16
CA LYS A 127 -11.40 12.52 -15.37
C LYS A 127 -12.65 11.69 -15.61
#